data_AF-A0AAE0H1L6-F1
#
_entry.id   AF-A0AAE0H1L6-F1
#
_cell.length_a   1.000
_cell.length_b   1.000
_cell.length_c   1.000
_cell.angle_alpha   90.00
_cell.angle_beta   90.00
_cell.angle_gamma   90.00
#
_symmetry.space_group_name_H-M   'P 1'
#
loop_
_entity.id
_entity.type
_entity.pdbx_description
1 polymer ?
#
loop_
_entity_poly.entity_id
_entity_poly.type
_entity_poly.pdbx_seq_one_letter_code
_entity_poly.pdbx_strand_id
1 'polypeptide(L)'
;MSLGSGRGVCRVKVTGTQNTCHWDDVTEPAVLDFAGSDAVLKEDEYVEYPDLQMYPTVAGAVVAIYNLGDAAEAKLVLEPSTLSRIFRGAIYNWRDPEILLLNPGLAEVLPNATIIVSVRQDQSGTTEIWKSSLATFEDQFAMQ
;
A
#
# COMPACT_ATOMS: atom_id res chain seq x y z
N MET A 1 1.98 9.93 22.54
CA MET A 1 2.06 9.42 23.92
C MET A 1 0.66 9.23 24.46
N SER A 2 0.22 7.97 24.53
CA SER A 2 -0.77 7.51 25.50
C SER A 2 -0.42 6.04 25.74
N LEU A 3 0.13 5.76 26.91
CA LEU A 3 0.48 4.43 27.39
C LEU A 3 -0.74 3.92 28.17
N GLY A 4 -1.47 2.98 27.60
CA GLY A 4 -2.53 2.24 28.28
C GLY A 4 -1.94 1.00 28.94
N SER A 5 -1.70 1.08 30.25
CA SER A 5 -1.27 -0.06 31.06
C SER A 5 -2.39 -1.08 31.20
N GLY A 6 -2.27 -2.22 30.52
CA GLY A 6 -3.16 -3.37 30.70
C GLY A 6 -2.47 -4.63 30.20
N ARG A 7 -2.46 -5.70 31.00
CA ARG A 7 -2.00 -7.01 30.55
C ARG A 7 -2.94 -7.50 29.44
N GLY A 8 -2.57 -7.29 28.19
CA GLY A 8 -3.33 -7.68 27.02
C GLY A 8 -2.36 -8.17 25.94
N VAL A 9 -2.50 -9.43 25.56
CA VAL A 9 -1.82 -10.01 24.40
C VAL A 9 -2.30 -9.28 23.14
N CYS A 10 -1.40 -8.81 22.28
CA CYS A 10 -1.74 -8.36 20.94
C CYS A 10 -2.41 -9.49 20.17
N ARG A 11 -3.66 -9.33 19.74
CA ARG A 11 -4.34 -10.32 18.89
C ARG A 11 -4.82 -9.65 17.60
N VAL A 12 -4.04 -9.86 16.55
CA VAL A 12 -4.27 -9.30 15.21
C VAL A 12 -5.45 -10.00 14.53
N LYS A 13 -6.60 -9.35 14.42
CA LYS A 13 -7.74 -9.93 13.72
C LYS A 13 -7.52 -9.88 12.20
N VAL A 14 -7.34 -11.02 11.55
CA VAL A 14 -7.45 -11.12 10.08
C VAL A 14 -8.91 -11.40 9.73
N THR A 15 -9.69 -10.35 9.47
CA THR A 15 -10.96 -10.47 8.75
C THR A 15 -10.86 -9.77 7.41
N GLY A 16 -10.47 -10.53 6.38
CA GLY A 16 -10.74 -10.29 4.96
C GLY A 16 -10.18 -9.04 4.28
N THR A 17 -9.95 -7.93 4.98
CA THR A 17 -9.65 -6.63 4.37
C THR A 17 -8.81 -5.67 5.24
N GLN A 18 -8.39 -6.04 6.46
CA GLN A 18 -7.65 -5.14 7.37
C GLN A 18 -6.52 -5.84 8.12
N ASN A 19 -5.37 -5.16 8.28
CA ASN A 19 -4.22 -5.60 9.09
C ASN A 19 -3.99 -4.63 10.28
N THR A 20 -5.03 -4.32 11.06
CA THR A 20 -4.89 -3.47 12.26
C THR A 20 -4.94 -4.28 13.55
N CYS A 21 -3.98 -4.02 14.44
CA CYS A 21 -4.06 -4.43 15.85
C CYS A 21 -4.99 -3.45 16.58
N HIS A 22 -6.16 -3.90 17.02
CA HIS A 22 -7.03 -3.11 17.89
C HIS A 22 -6.71 -3.42 19.35
N TRP A 23 -6.15 -2.44 20.06
CA TRP A 23 -5.66 -2.59 21.42
C TRP A 23 -6.72 -2.36 22.52
N ASP A 24 -7.95 -1.99 22.14
CA ASP A 24 -8.97 -1.47 23.08
C ASP A 24 -10.31 -2.23 23.10
N ASP A 25 -10.50 -3.30 22.31
CA ASP A 25 -11.80 -4.02 22.27
C ASP A 25 -11.76 -5.30 23.13
N VAL A 26 -12.14 -5.14 24.40
CA VAL A 26 -12.19 -6.19 25.44
C VAL A 26 -13.49 -6.99 25.45
N THR A 27 -14.35 -6.86 24.44
CA THR A 27 -15.73 -7.40 24.55
C THR A 27 -15.92 -8.87 24.14
N GLU A 28 -14.97 -9.54 23.48
CA GLU A 28 -15.04 -10.99 23.19
C GLU A 28 -13.64 -11.64 23.10
N PRO A 29 -13.38 -12.80 23.76
CA PRO A 29 -12.06 -13.43 23.77
C PRO A 29 -11.84 -14.28 22.51
N ALA A 30 -11.57 -13.67 21.36
CA ALA A 30 -10.98 -14.42 20.26
C ALA A 30 -9.51 -14.69 20.61
N VAL A 31 -9.19 -15.93 21.02
CA VAL A 31 -7.81 -16.41 21.10
C VAL A 31 -7.39 -16.70 19.66
N LEU A 32 -6.36 -16.02 19.17
CA LEU A 32 -5.81 -16.23 17.84
C LEU A 32 -4.38 -16.74 17.98
N ASP A 33 -4.08 -17.87 17.33
CA ASP A 33 -2.78 -18.54 17.46
C ASP A 33 -1.69 -17.93 16.55
N PHE A 34 -2.07 -17.25 15.45
CA PHE A 34 -1.13 -16.62 14.51
C PHE A 34 -1.77 -15.46 13.74
N ALA A 35 -0.94 -14.57 13.20
CA ALA A 35 -1.33 -13.38 12.44
C ALA A 35 -0.52 -13.24 11.14
N GLY A 36 -1.08 -12.52 10.16
CA GLY A 36 -0.39 -12.15 8.92
C GLY A 36 -0.14 -10.65 8.86
N SER A 37 1.09 -10.26 8.49
CA SER A 37 1.45 -8.87 8.21
C SER A 37 2.43 -8.83 7.05
N ASP A 38 2.25 -7.85 6.17
CA ASP A 38 3.24 -7.50 5.12
C ASP A 38 4.19 -6.40 5.59
N ALA A 39 3.86 -5.70 6.69
CA ALA A 39 4.73 -4.72 7.32
C ALA A 39 5.68 -5.46 8.28
N VAL A 40 6.97 -5.16 8.17
CA VAL A 40 8.02 -5.75 8.99
C VAL A 40 7.89 -5.20 10.42
N LEU A 41 7.87 -6.10 11.40
CA LEU A 41 7.91 -5.72 12.82
C LEU A 41 9.22 -5.00 13.15
N LYS A 42 9.10 -3.94 13.95
CA LYS A 42 10.23 -3.17 14.47
C LYS A 42 10.82 -3.83 15.71
N GLU A 43 12.06 -3.48 16.01
CA GLU A 43 12.80 -4.04 17.16
C GLU A 43 12.10 -3.78 18.51
N ASP A 44 11.48 -2.61 18.67
CA ASP A 44 10.74 -2.25 19.87
C ASP A 44 9.50 -3.14 20.10
N GLU A 45 8.87 -3.61 19.03
CA GLU A 45 7.74 -4.56 19.12
C GLU A 45 8.20 -5.93 19.64
N TYR A 46 9.41 -6.38 19.28
CA TYR A 46 9.99 -7.61 19.84
C TYR A 46 10.40 -7.46 21.32
N VAL A 47 10.80 -6.25 21.74
CA VAL A 47 11.06 -5.97 23.16
C VAL A 47 9.77 -5.98 23.98
N GLU A 48 8.69 -5.44 23.43
CA GLU A 48 7.38 -5.42 24.08
C GLU A 48 6.75 -6.82 24.16
N TYR A 49 6.97 -7.67 23.14
CA TYR A 49 6.43 -9.02 23.04
C TYR A 49 7.54 -10.06 22.78
N PRO A 50 8.26 -10.51 23.83
CA PRO A 50 9.42 -11.40 23.67
C PRO A 50 9.13 -12.79 23.10
N ASP A 51 7.86 -13.20 23.06
CA ASP A 51 7.38 -14.47 22.50
C ASP A 51 6.84 -14.34 21.06
N LEU A 52 6.83 -13.12 20.50
CA LEU A 52 6.41 -12.86 19.13
C LEU A 52 7.54 -13.18 18.14
N GLN A 53 7.20 -13.89 17.07
CA GLN A 53 8.14 -14.19 15.98
C GLN A 53 7.46 -14.10 14.61
N MET A 54 8.07 -13.37 13.69
CA MET A 54 7.64 -13.28 12.30
C MET A 54 8.37 -14.31 11.42
N TYR A 55 7.63 -14.98 10.54
CA TYR A 55 8.17 -15.91 9.54
C TYR A 55 7.62 -15.58 8.14
N PRO A 56 8.47 -15.58 7.09
CA PRO A 56 7.98 -15.41 5.73
C PRO A 56 7.15 -16.62 5.30
N THR A 57 5.97 -16.38 4.74
CA THR A 57 5.05 -17.44 4.28
C THR A 57 4.92 -17.48 2.76
N VAL A 58 4.77 -16.31 2.13
CA VAL A 58 4.59 -16.16 0.68
C VAL A 58 5.22 -14.85 0.20
N ALA A 59 5.62 -14.82 -1.07
CA ALA A 59 6.03 -13.61 -1.76
C ALA A 59 5.06 -13.32 -2.90
N GLY A 60 4.60 -12.08 -3.02
CA GLY A 60 3.69 -11.62 -4.07
C GLY A 60 4.07 -10.23 -4.56
N ALA A 61 3.70 -9.90 -5.79
CA ALA A 61 3.93 -8.58 -6.37
C ALA A 61 2.73 -7.66 -6.10
N VAL A 62 3.01 -6.41 -5.75
CA VAL A 62 2.02 -5.34 -5.71
C VAL A 62 2.02 -4.63 -7.07
N VAL A 63 0.84 -4.45 -7.67
CA VAL A 63 0.71 -3.87 -9.01
C VAL A 63 -0.23 -2.66 -9.01
N ALA A 64 0.07 -1.69 -9.87
CA ALA A 64 -0.88 -0.62 -10.17
C ALA A 64 -2.02 -1.17 -11.02
N ILE A 65 -3.25 -0.79 -10.69
CA ILE A 65 -4.42 -1.02 -11.54
C ILE A 65 -4.97 0.34 -12.01
N TYR A 66 -5.53 0.35 -13.20
CA TYR A 66 -6.09 1.57 -13.81
C TYR A 66 -7.42 1.28 -14.49
N ASN A 67 -8.20 2.33 -14.69
CA ASN A 67 -9.45 2.29 -15.46
C ASN A 67 -9.43 3.42 -16.48
N LEU A 68 -9.42 3.06 -17.76
CA LEU A 68 -9.41 4.01 -18.89
C LEU A 68 -10.74 4.01 -19.65
N GLY A 69 -11.82 3.50 -19.06
CA GLY A 69 -13.14 3.42 -19.70
C GLY A 69 -13.10 2.55 -20.96
N ASP A 70 -13.48 3.13 -22.10
CA ASP A 70 -13.51 2.44 -23.40
C ASP A 70 -12.12 2.00 -23.89
N ALA A 71 -11.05 2.52 -23.29
CA ALA A 71 -9.67 2.10 -23.52
C ALA A 71 -9.19 0.98 -22.57
N ALA A 72 -10.10 0.19 -21.99
CA ALA A 72 -9.76 -0.85 -21.02
C ALA A 72 -8.79 -1.93 -21.54
N GLU A 73 -8.74 -2.18 -22.86
CA GLU A 73 -7.81 -3.15 -23.46
C GLU A 73 -6.40 -2.58 -23.67
N ALA A 74 -6.21 -1.28 -23.44
CA ALA A 74 -4.90 -0.64 -23.55
C ALA A 74 -3.94 -1.21 -22.50
N LYS A 75 -2.81 -1.76 -22.97
CA LYS A 75 -1.73 -2.26 -22.12
C LYS A 75 -0.77 -1.11 -21.80
N LEU A 76 -1.01 -0.45 -20.67
CA LEU A 76 -0.26 0.72 -20.27
C LEU A 76 1.09 0.31 -19.65
N VAL A 77 2.15 0.96 -20.09
CA VAL A 77 3.50 0.89 -19.50
C VAL A 77 3.71 2.15 -18.68
N LEU A 78 4.05 1.99 -17.40
CA LEU A 78 4.40 3.08 -16.51
C LEU A 78 5.72 2.76 -15.83
N GLU A 79 6.61 3.75 -15.75
CA GLU A 79 7.81 3.65 -14.94
C GLU A 79 7.50 3.96 -13.46
N PRO A 80 8.29 3.43 -12.51
CA PRO A 80 8.11 3.72 -11.09
C PRO A 80 8.15 5.22 -10.75
N SER A 81 8.98 6.00 -11.44
CA SER A 81 9.06 7.47 -11.31
C SER A 81 7.77 8.15 -11.78
N THR A 82 7.21 7.75 -12.92
CA THR A 82 5.91 8.24 -13.42
C THR A 82 4.80 7.91 -12.43
N LEU A 83 4.77 6.70 -11.87
CA LEU A 83 3.81 6.32 -10.82
C LEU A 83 3.95 7.20 -9.57
N SER A 84 5.17 7.42 -9.09
CA SER A 84 5.43 8.32 -7.95
C SER A 84 4.86 9.73 -8.21
N ARG A 85 5.09 10.27 -9.40
CA ARG A 85 4.58 11.59 -9.82
C ARG A 85 3.05 11.63 -9.94
N ILE A 86 2.42 10.54 -10.37
CA ILE A 86 0.96 10.39 -10.37
C ILE A 86 0.41 10.46 -8.94
N PHE A 87 0.98 9.68 -8.02
CA PHE A 87 0.51 9.63 -6.62
C PHE A 87 0.77 10.93 -5.85
N ARG A 88 1.77 11.72 -6.24
CA ARG A 88 2.00 13.09 -5.74
C ARG A 88 1.12 14.16 -6.41
N GLY A 89 0.38 13.80 -7.46
CA GLY A 89 -0.44 14.74 -8.24
C GLY A 89 0.34 15.66 -9.19
N ALA A 90 1.63 15.40 -9.42
CA ALA A 90 2.42 16.13 -10.40
C ALA A 90 2.01 15.75 -11.83
N ILE A 91 1.71 14.47 -12.05
CA ILE A 91 1.06 13.96 -13.27
C ILE A 91 -0.41 13.70 -12.93
N TYR A 92 -1.32 14.41 -13.57
CA TYR A 92 -2.74 14.38 -13.23
C TYR A 92 -3.65 14.11 -14.43
N ASN A 93 -3.12 13.83 -15.62
CA ASN A 93 -3.90 13.55 -16.83
C ASN A 93 -3.29 12.36 -17.59
N TRP A 94 -4.14 11.48 -18.15
CA TRP A 94 -3.68 10.30 -18.89
C TRP A 94 -2.95 10.61 -20.20
N ARG A 95 -3.10 11.81 -20.75
CA ARG A 95 -2.34 12.31 -21.92
C ARG A 95 -1.10 13.12 -21.54
N ASP A 96 -0.61 12.97 -20.31
CA ASP A 96 0.65 13.58 -19.93
C ASP A 96 1.79 13.14 -20.86
N PRO A 97 2.69 14.06 -21.28
CA PRO A 97 3.81 13.73 -22.17
C PRO A 97 4.68 12.57 -21.67
N GLU A 98 4.90 12.44 -20.35
CA GLU A 98 5.67 11.32 -19.79
C GLU A 98 4.97 9.98 -20.03
N ILE A 99 3.63 9.94 -19.87
CA ILE A 99 2.84 8.74 -20.13
C ILE A 99 2.82 8.42 -21.64
N LEU A 100 2.63 9.43 -22.50
CA LEU A 100 2.59 9.24 -23.95
C LEU A 100 3.93 8.79 -24.53
N LEU A 101 5.05 9.28 -23.98
CA LEU A 101 6.39 8.87 -24.40
C LEU A 101 6.63 7.37 -24.16
N LEU A 102 6.13 6.84 -23.04
CA LEU A 102 6.21 5.41 -22.71
C LEU A 102 5.21 4.57 -23.52
N ASN A 103 4.16 5.19 -24.05
CA ASN A 103 3.03 4.50 -24.68
C ASN A 103 2.69 5.09 -26.07
N PRO A 104 3.64 5.18 -27.02
CA PRO A 104 3.40 5.86 -28.29
C PRO A 104 2.28 5.20 -29.12
N GLY A 105 2.11 3.87 -29.01
CA GLY A 105 1.04 3.14 -29.68
C GLY A 105 -0.36 3.34 -29.10
N LEU A 106 -0.48 4.03 -27.95
CA LEU A 106 -1.75 4.27 -27.26
C LEU A 106 -2.19 5.74 -27.29
N ALA A 107 -1.41 6.64 -27.91
CA ALA A 107 -1.64 8.09 -27.82
C ALA A 107 -3.06 8.52 -28.25
N GLU A 108 -3.59 7.91 -29.31
CA GLU A 108 -4.95 8.19 -29.80
C GLU A 108 -6.05 7.57 -28.94
N VAL A 109 -5.73 6.48 -28.24
CA VAL A 109 -6.68 5.69 -27.45
C VAL A 109 -6.77 6.21 -26.01
N LEU A 110 -5.69 6.80 -25.49
CA LEU A 110 -5.69 7.33 -24.12
C LEU A 110 -6.69 8.49 -23.98
N PRO A 111 -7.56 8.46 -22.97
CA PRO A 111 -8.55 9.50 -22.75
C PRO A 111 -7.88 10.80 -22.32
N ASN A 112 -8.38 11.94 -22.78
CA ASN A 112 -8.01 13.23 -22.19
C ASN A 112 -8.79 13.45 -20.88
N ALA A 113 -8.46 12.65 -19.86
CA ALA A 113 -9.16 12.64 -18.59
C ALA A 113 -8.19 12.82 -17.42
N THR A 114 -8.67 13.48 -16.38
CA THR A 114 -7.95 13.63 -15.11
C THR A 114 -7.77 12.27 -14.44
N ILE A 115 -6.56 12.00 -13.95
CA ILE A 115 -6.25 10.82 -13.17
C ILE A 115 -6.82 11.02 -11.76
N ILE A 116 -7.64 10.06 -11.33
CA ILE A 116 -8.13 10.00 -9.96
C ILE A 116 -7.40 8.86 -9.26
N VAL A 117 -6.56 9.21 -8.28
CA VAL A 117 -5.79 8.24 -7.50
C VAL A 117 -6.69 7.63 -6.43
N SER A 118 -6.77 6.31 -6.38
CA SER A 118 -7.45 5.56 -5.33
C SER A 118 -6.40 4.91 -4.43
N VAL A 119 -6.57 5.08 -3.12
CA VAL A 119 -5.66 4.55 -2.09
C VAL A 119 -6.44 3.85 -0.99
N ARG A 120 -5.76 2.99 -0.24
CA ARG A 120 -6.29 2.38 0.98
C ARG A 120 -6.44 3.46 2.06
N GLN A 121 -7.60 3.51 2.70
CA GLN A 121 -7.87 4.43 3.82
C GLN A 121 -7.43 3.83 5.17
N ASP A 122 -7.46 2.51 5.28
CA ASP A 122 -7.07 1.75 6.46
C ASP A 122 -5.56 1.48 6.51
N GLN A 123 -5.06 1.10 7.70
CA GLN A 123 -3.65 0.71 7.83
C GLN A 123 -3.41 -0.61 7.09
N SER A 124 -2.38 -0.61 6.24
CA SER A 124 -2.20 -1.65 5.23
C SER A 124 -0.72 -1.87 4.97
N GLY A 125 -0.27 -3.11 5.12
CA GLY A 125 1.11 -3.50 4.79
C GLY A 125 1.41 -3.34 3.29
N THR A 126 0.42 -3.56 2.42
CA THR A 126 0.54 -3.26 0.98
C THR A 126 0.82 -1.79 0.73
N THR A 127 0.21 -0.89 1.51
CA THR A 127 0.46 0.56 1.42
C THR A 127 1.88 0.89 1.85
N GLU A 128 2.40 0.24 2.89
CA GLU A 128 3.79 0.41 3.34
C GLU A 128 4.80 -0.06 2.28
N ILE A 129 4.56 -1.24 1.68
CA ILE A 129 5.37 -1.75 0.57
C ILE A 129 5.32 -0.78 -0.63
N TRP A 130 4.13 -0.31 -0.99
CA TRP A 130 3.95 0.62 -2.11
C TRP A 130 4.74 1.92 -1.89
N LYS A 131 4.61 2.51 -0.70
CA LYS A 131 5.28 3.78 -0.38
C LYS A 131 6.79 3.64 -0.35
N SER A 132 7.28 2.65 0.40
CA SER A 132 8.71 2.38 0.53
C SER A 132 9.35 2.09 -0.83
N SER A 133 8.68 1.32 -1.69
CA SER A 133 9.13 1.05 -3.05
C SER A 133 9.22 2.33 -3.88
N LEU A 134 8.16 3.14 -3.96
CA LEU A 134 8.16 4.38 -4.77
C LEU A 134 9.15 5.42 -4.25
N ALA A 135 9.38 5.47 -2.94
CA ALA A 135 10.40 6.33 -2.32
C ALA A 135 11.83 6.01 -2.78
N THR A 136 12.12 4.77 -3.24
CA THR A 136 13.45 4.43 -3.77
C THR A 136 13.74 5.01 -5.15
N PHE A 137 12.70 5.40 -5.91
CA PHE A 137 12.83 5.89 -7.28
C PHE A 137 12.73 7.42 -7.39
N GLU A 138 12.11 8.07 -6.41
CA GLU A 138 11.90 9.52 -6.36
C GLU A 138 11.99 9.99 -4.90
N ASP A 139 13.07 10.69 -4.55
CA ASP A 139 13.32 11.18 -3.18
C ASP A 139 12.17 12.05 -2.65
N GLN A 140 11.48 12.78 -3.55
CA GLN A 140 10.36 13.63 -3.17
C GLN A 140 9.12 12.84 -2.72
N PHE A 141 9.02 11.56 -3.07
CA PHE A 141 7.93 10.69 -2.62
C PHE A 141 8.09 10.28 -1.15
N ALA A 142 9.34 10.16 -0.67
CA ALA A 142 9.65 9.81 0.71
C ALA A 142 9.22 10.88 1.74
N MET A 143 8.85 12.09 1.29
CA MET A 143 8.52 13.23 2.14
C MET A 143 7.02 13.34 2.50
N GLN A 144 6.19 12.35 2.17
CA GLN A 144 4.71 12.37 2.35
C GLN A 144 4.17 11.25 3.24
#